data_AF-A0A963WDT2-F1
#
_entry.id   AF-A0A963WDT2-F1
#
_cell.length_a   1.000
_cell.length_b   1.000
_cell.length_c   1.000
_cell.angle_alpha   90.00
_cell.angle_beta   90.00
_cell.angle_gamma   90.00
#
_symmetry.space_group_name_H-M   'P 1'
#
loop_
_entity.id
_entity.type
_entity.pdbx_description
1 polymer ?
#
loop_
_entity_poly.entity_id
_entity_poly.type
_entity_poly.pdbx_seq_one_letter_code
_entity_poly.pdbx_strand_id
1 'polypeptide(L)' 'MQAVKMYTTAWCPYCIRAKQLLKAKGVAEIEEIRVDEQPAERGRMME' A
#
# COMPACT_ATOMS: atom_id res chain seq x y z
N MET A 1 8.10 -0.48 -16.23
CA MET A 1 8.14 -0.39 -14.76
C MET A 1 6.79 -0.87 -14.27
N GLN A 2 6.74 -1.88 -13.40
CA GLN A 2 5.46 -2.45 -12.96
C GLN A 2 4.83 -1.53 -11.93
N ALA A 3 3.55 -1.22 -12.08
CA ALA A 3 2.81 -0.45 -11.09
C ALA A 3 2.73 -1.24 -9.77
N VAL A 4 3.08 -0.61 -8.66
CA VAL A 4 3.00 -1.21 -7.32
C VAL A 4 1.74 -0.70 -6.64
N LYS A 5 0.80 -1.60 -6.36
CA LYS A 5 -0.42 -1.34 -5.61
C LYS A 5 -0.22 -1.78 -4.16
N MET A 6 -0.53 -0.90 -3.21
CA MET A 6 -0.33 -1.15 -1.79
C MET A 6 -1.58 -0.80 -0.99
N TYR A 7 -2.11 -1.80 -0.30
CA TYR A 7 -3.21 -1.62 0.64
C TYR A 7 -2.65 -1.12 1.98
N THR A 8 -3.18 0.02 2.46
CA THR A 8 -2.72 0.69 3.67
C THR A 8 -3.88 1.09 4.56
N THR A 9 -3.56 1.43 5.81
CA THR A 9 -4.49 2.12 6.71
C THR A 9 -3.90 3.45 7.17
N ALA A 10 -4.72 4.33 7.77
CA ALA A 10 -4.30 5.64 8.27
C ALA A 10 -3.05 5.58 9.16
N TRP A 11 -3.00 4.55 10.00
CA TRP A 11 -1.93 4.37 10.96
C TRP A 11 -1.40 2.94 10.91
N CYS A 12 -0.58 2.67 9.89
CA CYS A 12 0.07 1.39 9.70
C CYS A 12 1.60 1.57 9.71
N PRO A 13 2.29 1.28 10.83
CA PRO A 13 3.75 1.44 10.91
C PRO A 13 4.49 0.52 9.92
N TYR A 14 3.91 -0.64 9.58
CA TYR A 14 4.45 -1.54 8.57
C TYR A 14 4.37 -0.94 7.16
N CYS A 15 3.25 -0.29 6.84
CA CYS A 15 3.03 0.35 5.55
C CYS A 15 4.04 1.49 5.34
N ILE A 16 4.31 2.28 6.38
CA ILE A 16 5.34 3.34 6.33
C ILE A 16 6.72 2.74 6.01
N ARG A 17 7.12 1.67 6.71
CA ARG A 17 8.40 0.97 6.45
C ARG A 17 8.45 0.34 5.05
N ALA A 18 7.35 -0.24 4.58
CA ALA A 18 7.25 -0.83 3.25
C ALA A 18 7.46 0.22 2.15
N LYS A 19 6.86 1.42 2.26
CA LYS A 19 7.08 2.53 1.31
C LYS A 19 8.54 2.96 1.28
N GLN A 20 9.19 3.06 2.43
CA GLN A 20 10.62 3.41 2.51
C GLN A 20 11.48 2.36 1.80
N LEU A 21 11.19 1.07 2.01
CA LEU A 21 11.88 -0.03 1.34
C LEU A 21 11.67 0.00 -0.18
N LEU A 22 10.43 0.20 -0.64
CA LEU A 22 10.09 0.27 -2.06
C LEU A 22 10.76 1.47 -2.74
N LYS A 23 10.77 2.63 -2.08
CA LYS A 23 11.49 3.81 -2.54
C LYS A 23 12.99 3.54 -2.66
N ALA A 24 13.60 2.86 -1.68
CA ALA A 24 15.01 2.46 -1.74
C ALA A 24 15.32 1.47 -2.89
N LYS A 25 14.33 0.69 -3.32
CA LYS A 25 14.42 -0.22 -4.48
C LYS A 25 14.13 0.48 -5.82
N GLY A 26 13.91 1.79 -5.83
CA GLY A 26 13.68 2.57 -7.05
C GLY A 26 12.23 2.63 -7.51
N VAL A 27 11.26 2.22 -6.67
CA VAL A 27 9.83 2.41 -6.97
C VAL A 27 9.47 3.88 -6.72
N ALA A 28 9.21 4.62 -7.80
CA ALA A 28 8.92 6.05 -7.75
C ALA A 28 7.46 6.34 -7.37
N GLU A 29 6.52 5.50 -7.82
CA GLU A 29 5.09 5.66 -7.60
C GLU A 29 4.48 4.39 -7.00
N ILE A 30 3.64 4.58 -5.99
CA ILE A 30 2.90 3.52 -5.30
C ILE A 30 1.44 3.94 -5.33
N GLU A 31 0.57 3.10 -5.88
CA GLU A 31 -0.87 3.29 -5.79
C GLU A 31 -1.33 2.84 -4.40
N GLU A 32 -1.68 3.81 -3.55
CA GLU A 32 -2.15 3.52 -2.20
C GLU A 32 -3.67 3.38 -2.14
N ILE A 33 -4.11 2.28 -1.55
CA ILE A 33 -5.53 2.01 -1.31
C ILE A 33 -5.78 1.95 0.19
N ARG A 34 -6.61 2.87 0.68
CA ARG A 34 -7.01 2.98 2.08
C ARG A 34 -8.14 2.02 2.42
N VAL A 35 -7.77 0.84 2.94
CA VAL A 35 -8.74 -0.22 3.29
C VAL A 35 -9.52 0.08 4.56
N ASP A 36 -9.09 1.07 5.35
CA ASP A 36 -9.82 1.60 6.50
C ASP A 36 -11.03 2.45 6.08
N GLU A 37 -10.94 3.11 4.93
CA GLU A 37 -12.01 3.95 4.39
C GLU A 37 -12.88 3.18 3.37
N GLN A 38 -12.36 2.08 2.82
CA GLN A 38 -13.00 1.28 1.77
C GLN A 38 -13.12 -0.20 2.20
N PRO A 39 -14.23 -0.59 2.86
CA PRO A 39 -14.45 -1.96 3.33
C PRO A 39 -14.40 -3.01 2.20
N ALA A 40 -14.83 -2.64 0.99
CA ALA A 40 -14.77 -3.50 -0.19
C ALA A 40 -13.31 -3.84 -0.58
N GLU A 41 -12.41 -2.87 -0.48
CA GLU A 41 -10.98 -3.06 -0.77
C GLU A 41 -10.30 -3.92 0.30
N ARG A 42 -10.77 -3.86 1.55
CA ARG A 42 -10.34 -4.80 2.59
C ARG A 42 -10.68 -6.25 2.23
N GLY A 43 -11.85 -6.49 1.66
CA GLY A 43 -12.24 -7.81 1.16
C GLY A 43 -11.30 -8.28 0.05
N ARG A 44 -11.05 -7.41 -0.95
CA ARG A 44 -10.12 -7.69 -2.06
C ARG A 44 -8.67 -7.95 -1.63
N MET A 45 -8.22 -7.33 -0.55
CA MET A 45 -6.88 -7.56 -0.01
C MET A 45 -6.69 -8.98 0.55
N MET A 46 -7.77 -9.64 0.98
CA MET A 46 -7.74 -10.95 1.65
C MET A 46 -8.01 -12.14 0.71
N GLU A 47 -8.46 -11.88 -0.52
CA GLU A 47 -8.66 -12.87 -1.59
C GLU A 47 -7.35 -13.22 -2.29
#